data_AF-A0A2E7DJ42-F1
#
_entry.id   AF-A0A2E7DJ42-F1
#
_cell.length_a   1.000
_cell.length_b   1.000
_cell.length_c   1.000
_cell.angle_alpha   90.00
_cell.angle_beta   90.00
_cell.angle_gamma   90.00
#
_symmetry.space_group_name_H-M   'P 1'
#
loop_
_entity.id
_entity.type
_entity.pdbx_description
1 polymer ?
#
loop_
_entity_poly.entity_id
_entity_poly.type
_entity_poly.pdbx_seq_one_letter_code
_entity_poly.pdbx_strand_id
1 'polypeptide(L)'
;MKPIEIEELLQATRHDEPKIRKSALLDLCPCRVKANNVKIWDRLLAMRNDEDAGVRSIVLHNLCDGSPKERKEEIVNAVEELAQDQDRKLRRRARNALAVYRKSGVINSE
;
A
#
# COMPACT_ATOMS: atom_id res chain seq x y z
N MET A 1 -14.01 -6.87 -9.93
CA MET A 1 -12.87 -7.79 -10.09
C MET A 1 -13.29 -9.18 -9.64
N LYS A 2 -12.98 -10.23 -10.39
CA LYS A 2 -13.34 -11.61 -10.03
C LYS A 2 -12.28 -12.22 -9.09
N PRO A 3 -12.60 -13.25 -8.29
CA PRO A 3 -11.60 -13.87 -7.40
C PRO A 3 -10.35 -14.40 -8.14
N ILE A 4 -10.53 -15.04 -9.30
CA ILE A 4 -9.41 -15.56 -10.13
C ILE A 4 -8.47 -14.42 -10.57
N GLU A 5 -9.04 -13.28 -10.97
CA GLU A 5 -8.30 -12.09 -11.39
C GLU A 5 -7.49 -11.48 -10.23
N ILE A 6 -8.02 -11.52 -8.99
CA ILE A 6 -7.27 -11.09 -7.80
C ILE A 6 -6.06 -12.00 -7.55
N GLU A 7 -6.21 -13.32 -7.66
CA GLU A 7 -5.09 -14.25 -7.46
C GLU A 7 -4.00 -14.08 -8.52
N GLU A 8 -4.38 -13.85 -9.78
CA GLU A 8 -3.45 -13.56 -10.87
C GLU A 8 -2.66 -12.28 -10.62
N LEU A 9 -3.34 -11.20 -10.20
CA LEU A 9 -2.69 -9.94 -9.85
C LEU A 9 -1.79 -10.11 -8.62
N LEU A 10 -2.24 -10.84 -7.60
CA LEU A 10 -1.41 -11.17 -6.43
C LEU A 10 -0.16 -11.93 -6.86
N GLN A 11 -0.26 -12.85 -7.82
CA GLN A 11 0.92 -13.53 -8.36
C GLN A 11 1.83 -12.58 -9.13
N ALA A 12 1.28 -11.68 -9.95
CA ALA A 12 2.04 -10.67 -10.68
C ALA A 12 2.82 -9.71 -9.77
N THR A 13 2.37 -9.47 -8.54
CA THR A 13 3.15 -8.68 -7.56
C THR A 13 4.46 -9.36 -7.13
N ARG A 14 4.72 -10.63 -7.49
CA ARG A 14 5.97 -11.36 -7.23
C ARG A 14 6.92 -11.39 -8.42
N HIS A 15 6.57 -10.70 -9.51
CA HIS A 15 7.38 -10.68 -10.72
C HIS A 15 8.72 -9.97 -10.50
N ASP A 16 9.77 -10.42 -11.17
CA ASP A 16 11.13 -9.87 -11.05
C ASP A 16 11.20 -8.41 -11.53
N GLU A 17 10.49 -8.08 -12.61
CA GLU A 17 10.38 -6.70 -13.10
C GLU A 17 9.52 -5.79 -12.21
N PRO A 18 10.07 -4.68 -11.68
CA PRO A 18 9.31 -3.75 -10.84
C PRO A 18 8.12 -3.09 -11.53
N LYS A 19 8.18 -2.95 -12.87
CA LYS A 19 7.07 -2.37 -13.66
C LYS A 19 5.82 -3.23 -13.57
N ILE A 20 5.98 -4.55 -13.64
CA ILE A 20 4.86 -5.51 -13.52
C ILE A 20 4.30 -5.49 -12.10
N ARG A 21 5.18 -5.48 -11.08
CA ARG A 21 4.75 -5.35 -9.67
C ARG A 21 3.94 -4.08 -9.43
N LYS A 22 4.39 -2.93 -9.96
CA LYS A 22 3.67 -1.65 -9.88
C LYS A 22 2.31 -1.70 -10.54
N SER A 23 2.24 -2.24 -11.76
CA SER A 23 0.96 -2.37 -12.48
C SER A 23 -0.03 -3.21 -11.69
N ALA A 24 0.41 -4.37 -11.19
CA ALA A 24 -0.43 -5.25 -10.38
C ALA A 24 -0.92 -4.56 -9.10
N LEU A 25 -0.06 -3.80 -8.41
CA LEU A 25 -0.47 -3.04 -7.23
C LEU A 25 -1.47 -1.92 -7.54
N LEU A 26 -1.35 -1.26 -8.69
CA LEU A 26 -2.32 -0.25 -9.12
C LEU A 26 -3.69 -0.87 -9.36
N ASP A 27 -3.74 -2.05 -9.97
CA ASP A 27 -4.99 -2.79 -10.21
C ASP A 27 -5.60 -3.34 -8.91
N LEU A 28 -4.75 -3.75 -7.97
CA LEU A 28 -5.13 -4.16 -6.61
C LEU A 28 -5.44 -2.98 -5.66
N CYS A 29 -5.42 -1.72 -6.13
CA CYS A 29 -5.80 -0.57 -5.33
C CYS A 29 -7.18 -0.79 -4.68
N PRO A 30 -7.34 -0.59 -3.36
CA PRO A 30 -8.64 -0.68 -2.71
C PRO A 30 -9.73 0.16 -3.40
N CYS A 31 -9.36 1.35 -3.90
CA CYS A 31 -10.20 2.21 -4.73
C CYS A 31 -10.79 1.53 -5.98
N ARG A 32 -10.05 0.60 -6.59
CA ARG A 32 -10.44 -0.13 -7.80
C ARG A 32 -11.16 -1.43 -7.49
N VAL A 33 -10.63 -2.19 -6.54
CA VAL A 33 -11.19 -3.49 -6.14
C VAL A 33 -12.54 -3.30 -5.45
N LYS A 34 -12.72 -2.19 -4.71
CA LYS A 34 -13.95 -1.83 -3.99
C LYS A 34 -14.46 -2.94 -3.06
N ALA A 35 -13.54 -3.74 -2.54
CA ALA A 35 -13.82 -4.81 -1.58
C ALA A 35 -12.68 -4.92 -0.58
N ASN A 36 -13.02 -5.20 0.68
CA ASN A 36 -12.04 -5.48 1.72
C ASN A 36 -11.54 -6.93 1.59
N ASN A 37 -10.40 -7.13 0.93
CA ASN A 37 -9.81 -8.45 0.74
C ASN A 37 -8.53 -8.59 1.58
N VAL A 38 -8.57 -9.51 2.54
CA VAL A 38 -7.46 -9.81 3.46
C VAL A 38 -6.15 -10.10 2.74
N LYS A 39 -6.18 -10.89 1.66
CA LYS A 39 -4.96 -11.25 0.91
C LYS A 39 -4.28 -10.04 0.26
N ILE A 40 -5.09 -9.06 -0.17
CA ILE A 40 -4.55 -7.82 -0.74
C ILE A 40 -3.81 -7.03 0.34
N TRP A 41 -4.43 -6.84 1.51
CA TRP A 41 -3.79 -6.14 2.62
C TRP A 41 -2.52 -6.81 3.11
N ASP A 42 -2.54 -8.14 3.28
CA ASP A 42 -1.35 -8.92 3.65
C ASP A 42 -0.23 -8.72 2.64
N ARG A 43 -0.56 -8.70 1.34
CA ARG A 43 0.42 -8.48 0.28
C ARG A 43 0.97 -7.05 0.29
N LEU A 44 0.13 -6.03 0.46
CA LEU A 44 0.56 -4.63 0.56
C LEU A 44 1.52 -4.43 1.74
N LEU A 45 1.18 -4.97 2.92
CA LEU A 45 2.03 -4.90 4.10
C LEU A 45 3.37 -5.60 3.88
N ALA A 46 3.40 -6.75 3.18
CA ALA A 46 4.65 -7.42 2.84
C ALA A 46 5.52 -6.61 1.86
N MET A 47 4.90 -5.91 0.90
CA MET A 47 5.60 -5.15 -0.14
C MET A 47 6.11 -3.77 0.29
N ARG A 48 5.83 -3.34 1.52
CA ARG A 48 6.36 -2.06 2.05
C ARG A 48 7.89 -1.98 2.03
N ASN A 49 8.57 -3.13 2.00
CA ASN A 49 10.03 -3.26 1.92
C ASN A 49 10.53 -3.71 0.53
N ASP A 50 9.72 -3.57 -0.53
CA ASP A 50 10.15 -3.87 -1.90
C ASP A 50 11.42 -3.10 -2.27
N GLU A 51 12.31 -3.68 -3.06
CA GLU A 51 13.57 -3.05 -3.48
C GLU A 51 13.36 -1.77 -4.31
N ASP A 52 12.29 -1.71 -5.12
CA ASP A 52 12.01 -0.58 -6.01
C ASP A 52 11.22 0.50 -5.25
N ALA A 53 11.80 1.71 -5.16
CA ALA A 53 11.14 2.84 -4.50
C ALA A 53 9.79 3.21 -5.15
N GLY A 54 9.64 2.97 -6.46
CA GLY A 54 8.38 3.16 -7.17
C GLY A 54 7.30 2.19 -6.68
N VAL A 55 7.65 0.91 -6.48
CA VAL A 55 6.74 -0.09 -5.89
C VAL A 55 6.33 0.34 -4.48
N ARG A 56 7.29 0.67 -3.61
CA ARG A 56 7.01 1.14 -2.24
C ARG A 56 6.12 2.40 -2.21
N SER A 57 6.28 3.29 -3.20
CA SER A 57 5.41 4.46 -3.34
C SER A 57 3.96 4.10 -3.68
N ILE A 58 3.72 3.07 -4.48
CA ILE A 58 2.35 2.59 -4.74
C ILE A 58 1.79 1.88 -3.50
N VAL A 59 2.63 1.12 -2.78
CA VAL A 59 2.23 0.52 -1.49
C VAL A 59 1.74 1.60 -0.52
N LEU A 60 2.50 2.69 -0.32
CA LEU A 60 2.06 3.79 0.53
C LEU A 60 0.69 4.33 0.11
N HIS A 61 0.48 4.54 -1.19
CA HIS A 61 -0.80 5.02 -1.70
C HIS A 61 -1.94 4.08 -1.32
N ASN A 62 -1.80 2.78 -1.60
CA ASN A 62 -2.82 1.79 -1.31
C ASN A 62 -3.08 1.60 0.19
N LEU A 63 -2.04 1.71 1.04
CA LEU A 63 -2.18 1.65 2.50
C LEU A 63 -3.00 2.82 3.05
N CYS A 64 -2.91 3.99 2.42
CA CYS A 64 -3.67 5.19 2.78
C CYS A 64 -4.99 5.34 2.01
N ASP A 65 -5.42 4.32 1.29
CA ASP A 65 -6.63 4.36 0.45
C ASP A 65 -7.70 3.42 1.00
N GLY A 66 -8.55 3.95 1.88
CA GLY A 66 -9.71 3.19 2.39
C GLY A 66 -9.35 1.97 3.25
N SER A 67 -8.26 2.05 4.01
CA SER A 67 -7.80 0.95 4.87
C SER A 67 -8.86 0.46 5.87
N PRO A 68 -8.94 -0.86 6.12
CA PRO A 68 -9.85 -1.44 7.09
C PRO A 68 -9.49 -1.05 8.53
N LYS A 69 -10.51 -0.74 9.33
CA LYS A 69 -10.33 -0.28 10.71
C LYS A 69 -9.61 -1.31 11.58
N GLU A 70 -9.88 -2.58 11.34
CA GLU A 70 -9.29 -3.71 12.07
C GLU A 70 -7.78 -3.87 11.85
N ARG A 71 -7.21 -3.30 10.77
CA ARG A 71 -5.76 -3.34 10.47
C ARG A 71 -5.06 -2.01 10.70
N LYS A 72 -5.74 -1.06 11.34
CA LYS A 72 -5.25 0.31 11.53
C LYS A 72 -3.83 0.36 12.09
N GLU A 73 -3.53 -0.43 13.12
CA GLU A 73 -2.20 -0.45 13.76
C GLU A 73 -1.12 -0.95 12.80
N GLU A 74 -1.35 -2.04 12.08
CA GLU A 74 -0.42 -2.58 11.08
C GLU A 74 -0.10 -1.55 10.00
N ILE A 75 -1.13 -0.83 9.56
CA ILE A 75 -1.04 0.16 8.48
C ILE A 75 -0.30 1.40 8.95
N VAL A 76 -0.61 1.91 10.15
CA VAL A 76 0.14 3.03 10.75
C VAL A 76 1.61 2.66 10.90
N ASN A 77 1.92 1.47 11.44
CA ASN A 77 3.29 1.00 11.60
C ASN A 77 4.03 0.92 10.25
N ALA A 78 3.39 0.37 9.21
CA ALA A 78 3.97 0.31 7.87
C ALA A 78 4.25 1.71 7.30
N VAL A 79 3.36 2.69 7.53
CA VAL A 79 3.58 4.07 7.09
C VAL A 79 4.69 4.75 7.92
N GLU A 80 4.85 4.41 9.20
CA GLU A 80 5.98 4.88 10.02
C GLU A 80 7.32 4.34 9.53
N GLU A 81 7.40 3.08 9.12
CA GLU A 81 8.58 2.52 8.46
C GLU A 81 8.89 3.28 7.16
N LEU A 82 7.88 3.48 6.30
CA LEU A 82 8.02 4.26 5.06
C LEU A 82 8.36 5.74 5.31
N ALA A 83 8.07 6.29 6.49
CA ALA A 83 8.48 7.63 6.92
C ALA A 83 9.97 7.73 7.28
N GLN A 84 10.70 6.61 7.23
CA GLN A 84 12.15 6.51 7.31
C GLN A 84 12.79 5.97 6.03
N ASP A 85 12.03 5.81 4.94
CA ASP A 85 12.51 5.27 3.66
C ASP A 85 13.73 6.01 3.11
N GLN A 86 14.64 5.30 2.44
CA GLN A 86 15.81 5.91 1.80
C GLN A 86 15.43 6.93 0.71
N ASP A 87 14.34 6.67 -0.04
CA ASP A 87 13.83 7.59 -1.04
C ASP A 87 13.22 8.83 -0.37
N ARG A 88 13.79 10.00 -0.67
CA ARG A 88 13.39 11.27 -0.04
C ARG A 88 11.94 11.66 -0.35
N LYS A 89 11.44 11.37 -1.56
CA LYS A 89 10.08 11.76 -1.95
C LYS A 89 9.05 10.88 -1.24
N LEU A 90 9.28 9.58 -1.20
CA LEU A 90 8.46 8.61 -0.48
C LEU A 90 8.44 8.94 1.01
N ARG A 91 9.61 9.13 1.62
CA ARG A 91 9.75 9.51 3.03
C ARG A 91 8.94 10.76 3.39
N ARG A 92 8.98 11.79 2.53
CA ARG A 92 8.19 13.01 2.72
C ARG A 92 6.68 12.73 2.64
N ARG A 93 6.23 11.93 1.67
CA ARG A 93 4.80 11.58 1.52
C ARG A 93 4.28 10.80 2.73
N ALA A 94 5.02 9.81 3.21
CA ALA A 94 4.65 9.03 4.39
C ALA A 94 4.56 9.92 5.64
N ARG A 95 5.51 10.84 5.86
CA ARG A 95 5.45 11.81 6.97
C ARG A 95 4.23 12.72 6.89
N ASN A 96 3.85 13.16 5.69
CA ASN A 96 2.64 13.95 5.50
C ASN A 96 1.38 13.14 5.87
N ALA A 97 1.29 11.87 5.45
CA ALA A 97 0.18 10.99 5.81
C ALA A 97 0.09 10.82 7.34
N LEU A 98 1.22 10.61 8.03
CA LEU A 98 1.26 10.52 9.49
C LEU A 98 0.86 11.84 10.17
N ALA A 99 1.22 12.98 9.61
CA ALA A 99 0.80 14.27 10.15
C ALA A 99 -0.71 14.45 10.08
N VAL A 100 -1.34 14.06 8.97
CA VAL A 100 -2.80 14.03 8.83
C VAL A 100 -3.40 13.06 9.84
N TYR A 101 -2.89 11.82 9.91
CA TYR A 101 -3.34 10.81 10.86
C TYR A 101 -3.30 11.29 12.32
N ARG A 102 -2.22 11.95 12.74
CA ARG A 102 -2.09 12.48 14.12
C ARG A 102 -3.11 13.57 14.43
N LYS A 103 -3.60 14.29 13.42
CA LYS A 103 -4.62 15.33 13.58
C LYS A 103 -6.03 14.77 13.56
N SER A 104 -6.32 13.81 12.67
CA SER A 104 -7.67 13.32 12.41
C SER A 104 -8.00 11.97 13.06
N GLY A 105 -6.98 11.19 13.45
CA GLY A 105 -7.12 9.78 13.84
C GLY A 105 -7.40 8.82 12.66
N VAL A 106 -7.37 9.32 11.43
CA VAL A 106 -7.68 8.59 10.18
C VAL A 106 -6.48 8.68 9.24
N ILE A 107 -5.93 7.52 8.86
CA ILE A 107 -4.76 7.44 7.97
C ILE A 107 -5.14 7.46 6.49
N ASN A 108 -6.44 7.34 6.19
CA ASN A 108 -6.95 7.42 4.84
C ASN A 108 -6.87 8.87 4.34
N SER A 109 -6.35 9.06 3.13
CA SER A 109 -6.61 10.30 2.40
C SER A 109 -8.03 10.23 1.85
N GLU A 110 -8.90 11.16 2.27
CA GLU A 110 -10.12 11.48 1.51
C GLU A 110 -9.78 12.04 0.14
#